data_AF-A0A4P7UEC5-F1
#
_entry.id   AF-A0A4P7UEC5-F1
#
_cell.length_a   1.000
_cell.length_b   1.000
_cell.length_c   1.000
_cell.angle_alpha   90.00
_cell.angle_beta   90.00
_cell.angle_gamma   90.00
#
_symmetry.space_group_name_H-M   'P 1'
#
loop_
_entity.id
_entity.type
_entity.pdbx_description
1 polymer ?
#
loop_
_entity_poly.entity_id
_entity_poly.type
_entity_poly.pdbx_seq_one_letter_code
_entity_poly.pdbx_strand_id
1 'polypeptide(L)'
;MVATDQHLHAFVTSPGSPAHGGVAEAVAEICHVPPHAVRVHHLAALPRTANGKVDRGALARLAALDADALPPTLTSDAPLTPEQWIVQAAAEVLGRDDADPLDSFVGLGGDSLSYVELAVQLEDRFGRDLPAQWHILSFGELAEQLAPTEAPTTTPAAEAVAEPAQARLDTTITLRALAIVAIVASHVDLVDWQGGAHLLLAVAGFNFARFQLGSAIRATRIRHGLTTLGLLLLPAVIWVGAVATRPGGYDATTVLMLNGALGSATWDVRWQLWFLEALVWIMLGAVALVAVPALHRWERRSPFGFALAVLAAAALVRLLRVGVEAGDLERYTTGVVAFFFALGWLAARADTTARRLLVTVLAAALTVGFFGDLAREAVVVAGIALVIWAPRLPVPRPVAATVGRVTAPLATYSLFVYLTHWQVYPPLEDAGHPWLALVASFAVGIAYGVAMRPLQRRLASWLSRSAPRRVPAEPSRRPASGERTGVGQGLRGR
;
A
#
# COMPACT_ATOMS: atom_id res chain seq x y z
N MET A 1 7.74 -1.48 -43.75
CA MET A 1 6.79 -1.97 -42.74
C MET A 1 6.17 -3.26 -43.27
N VAL A 2 5.89 -4.21 -42.38
CA VAL A 2 5.19 -5.46 -42.67
C VAL A 2 4.13 -5.65 -41.58
N ALA A 3 2.89 -5.98 -41.96
CA ALA A 3 1.83 -6.28 -41.00
C ALA A 3 1.68 -7.80 -40.85
N THR A 4 1.51 -8.26 -39.61
CA THR A 4 1.07 -9.61 -39.25
C THR A 4 -0.31 -9.52 -38.59
N ASP A 5 -0.94 -10.65 -38.26
CA ASP A 5 -2.30 -10.67 -37.69
C ASP A 5 -2.42 -9.91 -36.34
N GLN A 6 -1.31 -9.72 -35.62
CA GLN A 6 -1.31 -9.08 -34.30
C GLN A 6 -0.44 -7.80 -34.19
N HIS A 7 0.53 -7.58 -35.08
CA HIS A 7 1.46 -6.46 -34.97
C HIS A 7 1.84 -5.84 -36.32
N LEU A 8 2.19 -4.55 -36.28
CA LEU A 8 2.80 -3.80 -37.38
C LEU A 8 4.32 -3.69 -37.15
N HIS A 9 5.12 -4.32 -38.00
CA HIS A 9 6.58 -4.34 -37.87
C HIS A 9 7.21 -3.22 -38.72
N ALA A 10 7.93 -2.30 -38.08
CA ALA A 10 8.68 -1.23 -38.70
C ALA A 10 10.19 -1.54 -38.70
N PHE A 11 10.81 -1.63 -39.88
CA PHE A 11 12.24 -1.90 -40.02
C PHE A 11 12.98 -0.61 -40.34
N VAL A 12 13.93 -0.21 -39.49
CA VAL A 12 14.68 1.04 -39.61
C VAL A 12 16.18 0.77 -39.64
N THR A 13 16.90 1.60 -40.40
CA THR A 13 18.37 1.60 -40.47
C THR A 13 18.86 2.95 -39.98
N SER A 14 19.62 3.00 -38.88
CA SER A 14 20.23 4.26 -38.42
C SER A 14 21.72 4.08 -38.15
N PRO A 15 22.60 4.76 -38.88
CA PRO A 15 24.01 4.89 -38.54
C PRO A 15 24.17 6.09 -37.59
N GLY A 16 23.99 5.87 -36.28
CA GLY A 16 24.33 6.86 -35.25
C GLY A 16 23.28 7.05 -34.16
N SER A 17 23.67 6.69 -32.94
CA SER A 17 23.04 6.94 -31.62
C SER A 17 21.68 6.28 -31.30
N PRO A 18 21.51 5.68 -30.10
CA PRO A 18 20.32 4.96 -29.70
C PRO A 18 19.29 5.93 -29.08
N ALA A 19 18.70 6.81 -29.89
CA ALA A 19 17.55 7.61 -29.47
C ALA A 19 16.29 6.72 -29.47
N HIS A 20 16.16 5.90 -28.43
CA HIS A 20 15.04 5.03 -28.17
C HIS A 20 13.82 5.86 -27.73
N GLY A 21 12.71 5.77 -28.48
CA GLY A 21 11.41 6.32 -28.05
C GLY A 21 10.44 6.59 -29.19
N GLY A 22 10.81 7.42 -30.18
CA GLY A 22 9.81 8.05 -31.06
C GLY A 22 9.39 7.29 -32.33
N VAL A 23 10.09 6.23 -32.75
CA VAL A 23 9.81 5.55 -34.03
C VAL A 23 8.50 4.76 -33.97
N ALA A 24 8.24 4.07 -32.85
CA ALA A 24 7.01 3.32 -32.65
C ALA A 24 5.80 4.27 -32.60
N GLU A 25 5.96 5.41 -31.92
CA GLU A 25 4.95 6.47 -31.80
C GLU A 25 4.62 7.12 -33.15
N ALA A 26 5.65 7.49 -33.94
CA ALA A 26 5.45 8.07 -35.26
C ALA A 26 4.77 7.09 -36.23
N VAL A 27 5.15 5.81 -36.20
CA VAL A 27 4.52 4.78 -37.04
C VAL A 27 3.09 4.49 -36.58
N ALA A 28 2.84 4.45 -35.27
CA ALA A 28 1.51 4.30 -34.70
C ALA A 28 0.56 5.44 -35.10
N GLU A 29 1.06 6.68 -35.08
CA GLU A 29 0.32 7.87 -35.52
C GLU A 29 -0.02 7.82 -37.02
N ILE A 30 0.97 7.53 -37.87
CA ILE A 30 0.80 7.44 -39.33
C ILE A 30 -0.18 6.33 -39.73
N CYS A 31 -0.14 5.20 -39.01
CA CYS A 31 -0.96 4.03 -39.32
C CYS A 31 -2.27 3.95 -38.51
N HIS A 32 -2.52 4.93 -37.64
CA HIS A 32 -3.69 4.97 -36.74
C HIS A 32 -3.89 3.68 -35.93
N VAL A 33 -2.79 3.10 -35.43
CA VAL A 33 -2.80 1.91 -34.57
C VAL A 33 -2.21 2.23 -33.19
N PRO A 34 -2.53 1.48 -32.13
CA PRO A 34 -1.93 1.71 -30.81
C PRO A 34 -0.39 1.52 -30.83
N PRO A 35 0.41 2.29 -30.07
CA PRO A 35 1.88 2.16 -30.04
C PRO A 35 2.38 0.76 -29.70
N HIS A 36 1.69 0.03 -28.82
CA HIS A 36 2.03 -1.36 -28.47
C HIS A 36 1.74 -2.37 -29.60
N ALA A 37 0.96 -1.97 -30.61
CA ALA A 37 0.75 -2.78 -31.81
C ALA A 37 1.91 -2.63 -32.80
N VAL A 38 2.86 -1.70 -32.58
CA VAL A 38 4.00 -1.46 -33.45
C VAL A 38 5.28 -2.06 -32.87
N ARG A 39 5.93 -2.96 -33.61
CA ARG A 39 7.26 -3.49 -33.26
C ARG A 39 8.33 -2.86 -34.14
N VAL A 40 9.37 -2.27 -33.54
CA VAL A 40 10.45 -1.61 -34.27
C VAL A 40 11.69 -2.48 -34.30
N HIS A 41 12.18 -2.76 -35.51
CA HIS A 41 13.32 -3.62 -35.79
C HIS A 41 14.47 -2.79 -36.37
N HIS A 42 15.59 -2.75 -35.67
CA HIS A 42 16.78 -2.04 -36.12
C HIS A 42 17.68 -2.98 -36.92
N LEU A 43 17.89 -2.66 -38.20
CA LEU A 43 18.79 -3.41 -39.08
C LEU A 43 20.00 -2.55 -39.44
N ALA A 44 21.18 -3.16 -39.53
CA ALA A 44 22.38 -2.48 -40.03
C ALA A 44 22.21 -2.03 -41.49
N ALA A 45 21.49 -2.82 -42.29
CA ALA A 45 21.04 -2.47 -43.63
C ALA A 45 19.73 -3.21 -43.95
N LEU A 46 18.86 -2.60 -44.76
CA LEU A 46 17.66 -3.28 -45.25
C LEU A 46 18.05 -4.38 -46.25
N PRO A 47 17.51 -5.62 -46.13
CA PRO A 47 17.71 -6.67 -47.11
C PRO A 47 17.31 -6.22 -48.51
N ARG A 48 18.12 -6.56 -49.52
CA ARG A 48 17.88 -6.21 -50.93
C ARG A 48 17.89 -7.46 -51.80
N THR A 49 17.07 -7.47 -52.85
CA THR A 49 17.07 -8.51 -53.88
C THR A 49 18.29 -8.36 -54.80
N ALA A 50 18.55 -9.37 -55.64
CA ALA A 50 19.64 -9.32 -56.64
C ALA A 50 19.57 -8.10 -57.59
N ASN A 51 18.38 -7.48 -57.73
CA ASN A 51 18.16 -6.27 -58.52
C ASN A 51 18.19 -4.98 -57.68
N GLY A 52 18.70 -5.02 -56.45
CA GLY A 52 18.90 -3.86 -55.58
C GLY A 52 17.65 -3.27 -54.92
N LYS A 53 16.46 -3.84 -55.15
CA LYS A 53 15.20 -3.42 -54.49
C LYS A 53 15.11 -3.99 -53.07
N VAL A 54 14.40 -3.34 -52.16
CA VAL A 54 14.16 -3.87 -50.80
C VAL A 54 13.43 -5.22 -50.89
N ASP A 55 14.00 -6.25 -50.27
CA ASP A 55 13.43 -7.59 -50.22
C ASP A 55 12.35 -7.65 -49.14
N ARG A 56 11.10 -7.39 -49.55
CA ARG A 56 9.93 -7.48 -48.67
C ARG A 56 9.67 -8.91 -48.17
N GLY A 57 10.08 -9.92 -48.92
CA GLY A 57 9.95 -11.33 -48.51
C GLY A 57 10.89 -11.68 -47.37
N ALA A 58 12.13 -11.18 -47.40
CA ALA A 58 13.07 -11.31 -46.29
C ALA A 58 12.59 -10.57 -45.04
N LEU A 59 12.06 -9.35 -45.20
CA LEU A 59 11.46 -8.60 -44.08
C LEU A 59 10.21 -9.29 -43.50
N ALA A 60 9.38 -9.91 -44.34
CA ALA A 60 8.22 -10.66 -43.87
C ALA A 60 8.62 -11.93 -43.10
N ARG A 61 9.70 -12.63 -43.52
CA ARG A 61 10.27 -13.73 -42.74
C ARG A 61 10.82 -13.26 -41.39
N LEU A 62 11.48 -12.10 -41.34
CA LEU A 62 11.93 -11.50 -40.08
C LEU A 62 10.74 -11.13 -39.17
N ALA A 63 9.66 -10.60 -39.73
CA ALA A 63 8.43 -10.32 -38.98
C ALA A 63 7.73 -11.60 -38.51
N ALA A 64 7.73 -12.67 -39.30
CA ALA A 64 7.17 -13.96 -38.93
C ALA A 64 7.95 -14.63 -37.80
N LEU A 65 9.30 -14.56 -37.82
CA LEU A 65 10.14 -15.03 -36.71
C LEU A 65 9.87 -14.28 -35.39
N ASP A 66 9.44 -13.02 -35.47
CA ASP A 66 9.06 -12.19 -34.32
C ASP A 66 7.59 -12.40 -33.90
N ALA A 67 6.73 -12.88 -34.81
CA ALA A 67 5.35 -13.28 -34.50
C ALA A 67 5.29 -14.68 -33.86
N ASP A 68 6.18 -15.59 -34.27
CA ASP A 68 6.44 -16.86 -33.59
C ASP A 68 7.21 -16.65 -32.26
N ALA A 69 7.81 -15.47 -32.07
CA ALA A 69 8.17 -14.92 -30.76
C ALA A 69 6.94 -14.27 -30.11
N LEU A 70 5.88 -15.07 -29.91
CA LEU A 70 4.97 -14.87 -28.78
C LEU A 70 5.85 -14.68 -27.53
N PRO A 71 5.56 -13.75 -26.60
CA PRO A 71 6.16 -13.88 -25.28
C PRO A 71 5.81 -15.30 -24.82
N PRO A 72 6.79 -16.13 -24.44
CA PRO A 72 6.48 -17.48 -24.02
C PRO A 72 5.48 -17.33 -22.89
N THR A 73 4.28 -17.86 -23.11
CA THR A 73 3.48 -18.43 -22.01
C THR A 73 4.47 -19.12 -21.10
N LEU A 74 4.53 -18.64 -19.85
CA LEU A 74 5.36 -19.06 -18.73
C LEU A 74 5.76 -20.56 -18.75
N THR A 75 6.73 -20.89 -19.59
CA THR A 75 7.55 -22.09 -19.59
C THR A 75 8.90 -21.72 -20.21
N SER A 76 9.52 -20.67 -19.67
CA SER A 76 10.95 -20.45 -19.83
C SER A 76 11.55 -20.67 -18.45
N ASP A 77 12.43 -21.66 -18.33
CA ASP A 77 13.28 -21.88 -17.15
C ASP A 77 14.31 -20.74 -16.95
N ALA A 78 14.24 -19.65 -17.74
CA ALA A 78 15.02 -18.45 -17.51
C ALA A 78 14.46 -17.67 -16.32
N PRO A 79 15.28 -17.35 -15.30
CA PRO A 79 14.82 -16.60 -14.14
C PRO A 79 14.35 -15.20 -14.56
N LEU A 80 13.18 -14.80 -14.06
CA LEU A 80 12.61 -13.46 -14.25
C LEU A 80 13.63 -12.39 -13.86
N THR A 81 13.69 -11.30 -14.65
CA THR A 81 14.46 -10.12 -14.23
C THR A 81 13.87 -9.54 -12.92
N PRO A 82 14.65 -8.83 -12.10
CA PRO A 82 14.13 -8.16 -10.90
C PRO A 82 12.86 -7.34 -11.17
N GLU A 83 12.85 -6.57 -12.26
CA GLU A 83 11.71 -5.75 -12.67
C GLU A 83 10.48 -6.60 -13.01
N GLN A 84 10.63 -7.61 -13.87
CA GLN A 84 9.54 -8.51 -14.25
C GLN A 84 8.95 -9.22 -13.03
N TRP A 85 9.81 -9.66 -12.11
CA TRP A 85 9.38 -10.30 -10.87
C TRP A 85 8.59 -9.33 -9.98
N ILE A 86 9.07 -8.09 -9.82
CA ILE A 86 8.38 -7.07 -9.01
C ILE A 86 7.01 -6.74 -9.61
N VAL A 87 6.92 -6.55 -10.92
CA VAL A 87 5.66 -6.28 -11.62
C VAL A 87 4.70 -7.45 -11.47
N GLN A 88 5.17 -8.70 -11.62
CA GLN A 88 4.36 -9.89 -11.43
C GLN A 88 3.85 -10.00 -9.98
N ALA A 89 4.74 -9.84 -8.99
CA ALA A 89 4.36 -9.88 -7.59
C ALA A 89 3.33 -8.77 -7.25
N ALA A 90 3.53 -7.57 -7.78
CA ALA A 90 2.58 -6.47 -7.62
C ALA A 90 1.23 -6.76 -8.28
N ALA A 91 1.22 -7.34 -9.49
CA ALA A 91 0.00 -7.74 -10.19
C ALA A 91 -0.80 -8.78 -9.39
N GLU A 92 -0.11 -9.79 -8.85
CA GLU A 92 -0.70 -10.87 -8.05
C GLU A 92 -1.27 -10.37 -6.71
N VAL A 93 -0.54 -9.50 -6.02
CA VAL A 93 -0.94 -8.94 -4.71
C VAL A 93 -2.08 -7.93 -4.87
N LEU A 94 -2.02 -7.08 -5.89
CA LEU A 94 -3.02 -6.02 -6.10
C LEU A 94 -4.24 -6.51 -6.90
N GLY A 95 -4.19 -7.72 -7.48
CA GLY A 95 -5.23 -8.23 -8.38
C GLY A 95 -5.34 -7.38 -9.64
N ARG A 96 -4.19 -6.95 -10.18
CA ARG A 96 -4.07 -6.05 -11.33
C ARG A 96 -3.14 -6.63 -12.38
N ASP A 97 -3.74 -7.38 -13.31
CA ASP A 97 -3.01 -7.96 -14.45
C ASP A 97 -2.49 -6.89 -15.44
N ASP A 98 -2.85 -5.63 -15.23
CA ASP A 98 -2.44 -4.46 -16.04
C ASP A 98 -1.29 -3.66 -15.42
N ALA A 99 -0.59 -4.19 -14.41
CA ALA A 99 0.56 -3.52 -13.80
C ALA A 99 1.73 -3.40 -14.80
N ASP A 100 2.32 -2.21 -14.89
CA ASP A 100 3.45 -1.88 -15.76
C ASP A 100 4.71 -1.46 -14.96
N PRO A 101 5.93 -1.64 -15.47
CA PRO A 101 7.15 -1.16 -14.80
C PRO A 101 7.14 0.33 -14.38
N LEU A 102 6.40 1.19 -15.11
CA LEU A 102 6.28 2.62 -14.79
C LEU A 102 5.30 2.91 -13.65
N ASP A 103 4.50 1.92 -13.24
CA ASP A 103 3.57 2.07 -12.14
C ASP A 103 4.27 1.98 -10.78
N SER A 104 3.63 2.58 -9.77
CA SER A 104 4.00 2.44 -8.37
C SER A 104 2.90 1.73 -7.58
N PHE A 105 3.26 1.15 -6.44
CA PHE A 105 2.32 0.51 -5.53
C PHE A 105 1.14 1.42 -5.18
N VAL A 106 1.42 2.67 -4.80
CA VAL A 106 0.36 3.67 -4.53
C VAL A 106 -0.41 4.07 -5.79
N GLY A 107 0.28 4.16 -6.94
CA GLY A 107 -0.30 4.49 -8.23
C GLY A 107 -1.38 3.51 -8.69
N LEU A 108 -1.19 2.22 -8.37
CA LEU A 108 -2.11 1.12 -8.66
C LEU A 108 -3.23 0.94 -7.63
N GLY A 109 -3.18 1.67 -6.53
CA GLY A 109 -4.19 1.61 -5.47
C GLY A 109 -3.88 0.64 -4.35
N GLY A 110 -2.60 0.35 -4.13
CA GLY A 110 -2.14 -0.38 -2.97
C GLY A 110 -2.64 0.22 -1.65
N ASP A 111 -2.84 -0.65 -0.68
CA ASP A 111 -3.35 -0.34 0.64
C ASP A 111 -2.51 -1.00 1.73
N SER A 112 -2.93 -0.86 2.97
CA SER A 112 -2.11 -1.35 4.07
C SER A 112 -1.99 -2.87 4.15
N LEU A 113 -2.92 -3.65 3.58
CA LEU A 113 -2.84 -5.10 3.60
C LEU A 113 -1.89 -5.59 2.51
N SER A 114 -2.13 -5.13 1.29
CA SER A 114 -1.27 -5.40 0.13
C SER A 114 0.16 -4.88 0.30
N TYR A 115 0.36 -3.83 1.10
CA TYR A 115 1.69 -3.31 1.41
C TYR A 115 2.50 -4.32 2.22
N VAL A 116 1.90 -4.94 3.24
CA VAL A 116 2.58 -5.97 4.04
C VAL A 116 2.94 -7.15 3.16
N GLU A 117 1.98 -7.63 2.37
CA GLU A 117 2.17 -8.80 1.51
C GLU A 117 3.28 -8.58 0.47
N LEU A 118 3.26 -7.44 -0.23
CA LEU A 118 4.29 -7.15 -1.22
C LEU A 118 5.65 -6.84 -0.58
N ALA A 119 5.69 -6.14 0.56
CA ALA A 119 6.95 -5.87 1.26
C ALA A 119 7.66 -7.17 1.66
N VAL A 120 6.94 -8.13 2.22
CA VAL A 120 7.49 -9.45 2.58
C VAL A 120 8.04 -10.17 1.36
N GLN A 121 7.26 -10.21 0.28
CA GLN A 121 7.68 -10.85 -0.97
C GLN A 121 8.97 -10.22 -1.52
N LEU A 122 9.07 -8.88 -1.51
CA LEU A 122 10.26 -8.16 -1.94
C LEU A 122 11.46 -8.46 -1.02
N GLU A 123 11.28 -8.42 0.30
CA GLU A 123 12.35 -8.72 1.27
C GLU A 123 12.84 -10.17 1.14
N ASP A 124 11.93 -11.14 1.00
CA ASP A 124 12.26 -12.55 0.80
C ASP A 124 13.01 -12.79 -0.52
N ARG A 125 12.63 -12.07 -1.59
CA ARG A 125 13.23 -12.23 -2.92
C ARG A 125 14.61 -11.60 -3.05
N PHE A 126 14.78 -10.40 -2.49
CA PHE A 126 15.97 -9.58 -2.70
C PHE A 126 16.92 -9.56 -1.50
N GLY A 127 16.50 -10.05 -0.33
CA GLY A 127 17.34 -10.20 0.86
C GLY A 127 17.87 -8.88 1.44
N ARG A 128 17.31 -7.74 1.02
CA ARG A 128 17.77 -6.38 1.36
C ARG A 128 16.67 -5.56 2.01
N ASP A 129 17.07 -4.59 2.82
CA ASP A 129 16.15 -3.60 3.37
C ASP A 129 15.51 -2.78 2.25
N LEU A 130 14.18 -2.70 2.23
CA LEU A 130 13.47 -1.94 1.20
C LEU A 130 13.74 -0.42 1.32
N PRO A 131 13.85 0.32 0.20
CA PRO A 131 14.04 1.77 0.23
C PRO A 131 12.96 2.52 1.02
N ALA A 132 13.35 3.61 1.71
CA ALA A 132 12.54 4.73 2.25
C ALA A 132 11.03 4.70 1.93
N GLN A 133 10.82 4.90 0.64
CA GLN A 133 9.56 5.27 0.04
C GLN A 133 9.31 4.35 -1.17
N TRP A 134 9.67 3.07 -1.06
CA TRP A 134 9.52 2.10 -2.15
C TRP A 134 8.10 2.08 -2.74
N HIS A 135 7.08 2.33 -1.91
CA HIS A 135 5.68 2.34 -2.31
C HIS A 135 5.27 3.48 -3.27
N ILE A 136 6.11 4.51 -3.42
CA ILE A 136 5.91 5.59 -4.41
C ILE A 136 6.87 5.52 -5.59
N LEU A 137 7.94 4.72 -5.50
CA LEU A 137 8.85 4.47 -6.63
C LEU A 137 8.10 3.67 -7.71
N SER A 138 8.46 3.89 -8.98
CA SER A 138 8.02 2.97 -10.02
C SER A 138 8.64 1.59 -9.80
N PHE A 139 8.00 0.53 -10.32
CA PHE A 139 8.54 -0.82 -10.19
C PHE A 139 9.90 -0.96 -10.90
N GLY A 140 10.12 -0.25 -12.00
CA GLY A 140 11.43 -0.13 -12.67
C GLY A 140 12.48 0.54 -11.78
N GLU A 141 12.17 1.71 -11.20
CA GLU A 141 13.09 2.40 -10.27
C GLU A 141 13.39 1.57 -9.01
N LEU A 142 12.38 0.85 -8.51
CA LEU A 142 12.54 -0.06 -7.39
C LEU A 142 13.44 -1.24 -7.76
N ALA A 143 13.26 -1.80 -8.96
CA ALA A 143 14.11 -2.88 -9.48
C ALA A 143 15.56 -2.42 -9.61
N GLU A 144 15.80 -1.21 -10.13
CA GLU A 144 17.15 -0.62 -10.22
C GLU A 144 17.80 -0.46 -8.84
N GLN A 145 17.06 -0.02 -7.83
CA GLN A 145 17.57 0.14 -6.47
C GLN A 145 17.81 -1.19 -5.74
N LEU A 146 17.03 -2.22 -6.08
CA LEU A 146 17.16 -3.57 -5.51
C LEU A 146 18.13 -4.46 -6.29
N ALA A 147 18.49 -4.07 -7.52
CA ALA A 147 19.45 -4.80 -8.34
C ALA A 147 20.79 -4.96 -7.61
N PRO A 148 21.47 -6.10 -7.74
CA PRO A 148 22.85 -6.22 -7.27
C PRO A 148 23.69 -5.15 -7.97
N THR A 149 24.41 -4.33 -7.20
CA THR A 149 25.48 -3.52 -7.77
C THR A 149 26.53 -4.49 -8.31
N GLU A 150 26.52 -4.73 -9.62
CA GLU A 150 27.69 -5.29 -10.30
C GLU A 150 28.81 -4.28 -10.13
N ALA A 151 29.66 -4.49 -9.12
CA ALA A 151 30.92 -3.79 -9.02
C ALA A 151 31.68 -4.04 -10.33
N PRO A 152 32.25 -3.00 -10.98
CA PRO A 152 33.08 -3.20 -12.15
C PRO A 152 34.19 -4.17 -11.78
N THR A 153 34.19 -5.33 -12.43
CA THR A 153 35.16 -6.42 -12.26
C THR A 153 36.53 -6.02 -12.80
N THR A 154 37.21 -5.09 -12.12
CA THR A 154 38.63 -4.78 -12.34
C THR A 154 39.32 -4.28 -11.06
N THR A 155 39.13 -4.93 -9.91
CA THR A 155 40.13 -4.86 -8.83
C THR A 155 40.05 -6.12 -7.94
N PRO A 156 41.15 -6.87 -7.74
CA PRO A 156 41.12 -8.03 -6.86
C PRO A 156 41.15 -7.58 -5.39
N ALA A 157 40.24 -8.15 -4.60
CA ALA A 157 40.29 -8.23 -3.14
C ALA A 157 40.47 -6.91 -2.36
N ALA A 158 39.38 -6.15 -2.18
CA ALA A 158 39.19 -5.34 -0.98
C ALA A 158 37.70 -5.10 -0.75
N GLU A 159 37.24 -5.49 0.44
CA GLU A 159 35.95 -5.18 1.05
C GLU A 159 34.72 -5.87 0.43
N ALA A 160 34.45 -7.09 0.91
CA ALA A 160 33.08 -7.56 1.01
C ALA A 160 32.28 -6.45 1.70
N VAL A 161 31.38 -5.78 0.96
CA VAL A 161 30.49 -4.76 1.50
C VAL A 161 29.77 -5.41 2.67
N ALA A 162 30.18 -5.03 3.88
CA ALA A 162 29.64 -5.60 5.11
C ALA A 162 28.16 -5.25 5.14
N GLU A 163 27.33 -6.23 4.82
CA GLU A 163 25.89 -6.20 4.93
C GLU A 163 25.52 -5.60 6.31
N PRO A 164 24.86 -4.43 6.40
CA PRO A 164 24.69 -3.70 7.67
C PRO A 164 24.06 -4.55 8.77
N ALA A 165 24.68 -4.66 9.96
CA ALA A 165 24.24 -5.59 11.03
C ALA A 165 22.76 -5.49 11.48
N GLN A 166 22.06 -4.41 11.13
CA GLN A 166 20.66 -4.14 11.46
C GLN A 166 19.79 -4.14 10.20
N ALA A 167 18.64 -4.80 10.29
CA ALA A 167 17.56 -4.70 9.32
C ALA A 167 16.47 -3.75 9.84
N ARG A 168 15.60 -3.28 8.95
CA ARG A 168 14.60 -2.25 9.26
C ARG A 168 13.16 -2.74 9.06
N LEU A 169 12.45 -3.00 10.15
CA LEU A 169 11.03 -3.39 10.10
C LEU A 169 10.10 -2.17 10.00
N ASP A 170 9.06 -2.24 9.18
CA ASP A 170 8.03 -1.18 9.12
C ASP A 170 7.20 -1.17 10.40
N THR A 171 7.24 -0.05 11.11
CA THR A 171 6.62 0.11 12.43
C THR A 171 5.11 -0.09 12.39
N THR A 172 4.44 0.30 11.30
CA THR A 172 2.99 0.13 11.19
C THR A 172 2.60 -1.34 11.06
N ILE A 173 3.44 -2.15 10.42
CA ILE A 173 3.26 -3.61 10.33
C ILE A 173 3.49 -4.23 11.70
N THR A 174 4.59 -3.89 12.36
CA THR A 174 4.92 -4.41 13.69
C THR A 174 3.85 -4.05 14.72
N LEU A 175 3.44 -2.79 14.79
CA LEU A 175 2.38 -2.34 15.71
C LEU A 175 1.05 -3.02 15.41
N ARG A 176 0.72 -3.28 14.14
CA ARG A 176 -0.49 -4.01 13.80
C ARG A 176 -0.45 -5.45 14.31
N ALA A 177 0.67 -6.15 14.09
CA ALA A 177 0.86 -7.52 14.57
C ALA A 177 0.78 -7.59 16.10
N LEU A 178 1.47 -6.68 16.80
CA LEU A 178 1.44 -6.63 18.25
C LEU A 178 0.05 -6.26 18.78
N ALA A 179 -0.63 -5.31 18.15
CA ALA A 179 -1.97 -4.89 18.55
C ALA A 179 -3.00 -6.02 18.40
N ILE A 180 -2.99 -6.78 17.31
CA ILE A 180 -3.94 -7.89 17.17
C ILE A 180 -3.68 -9.00 18.18
N VAL A 181 -2.40 -9.31 18.48
CA VAL A 181 -2.05 -10.26 19.54
C VAL A 181 -2.52 -9.77 20.89
N ALA A 182 -2.25 -8.50 21.23
CA ALA A 182 -2.69 -7.91 22.49
C ALA A 182 -4.22 -7.89 22.62
N ILE A 183 -4.94 -7.54 21.55
CA ILE A 183 -6.41 -7.57 21.51
C ILE A 183 -6.92 -8.98 21.82
N VAL A 184 -6.48 -10.02 21.10
CA VAL A 184 -7.02 -11.37 21.34
C VAL A 184 -6.61 -11.88 22.72
N ALA A 185 -5.36 -11.65 23.14
CA ALA A 185 -4.86 -12.07 24.44
C ALA A 185 -5.61 -11.40 25.61
N SER A 186 -6.06 -10.14 25.45
CA SER A 186 -6.86 -9.47 26.48
C SER A 186 -8.31 -9.92 26.54
N HIS A 187 -8.83 -10.56 25.49
CA HIS A 187 -10.18 -11.13 25.51
C HIS A 187 -10.23 -12.54 26.09
N VAL A 188 -9.07 -13.21 26.21
CA VAL A 188 -8.95 -14.55 26.81
C VAL A 188 -8.31 -14.52 28.20
N ASP A 189 -8.37 -13.36 28.88
CA ASP A 189 -7.82 -13.10 30.21
C ASP A 189 -6.32 -13.47 30.39
N LEU A 190 -5.53 -13.43 29.31
CA LEU A 190 -4.09 -13.69 29.38
C LEU A 190 -3.27 -12.43 29.70
N VAL A 191 -3.74 -11.25 29.28
CA VAL A 191 -3.07 -9.95 29.52
C VAL A 191 -4.09 -8.83 29.71
N ASP A 192 -3.83 -7.91 30.63
CA ASP A 192 -4.71 -6.76 30.88
C ASP A 192 -4.39 -5.53 30.00
N TRP A 193 -3.53 -5.69 28.99
CA TRP A 193 -3.06 -4.56 28.16
C TRP A 193 -4.11 -4.16 27.13
N GLN A 194 -4.77 -3.03 27.37
CA GLN A 194 -5.76 -2.45 26.45
C GLN A 194 -5.18 -1.33 25.57
N GLY A 195 -5.99 -0.83 24.64
CA GLY A 195 -5.66 0.33 23.79
C GLY A 195 -5.12 -0.03 22.40
N GLY A 196 -4.81 -1.30 22.14
CA GLY A 196 -4.34 -1.77 20.82
C GLY A 196 -5.29 -1.41 19.67
N ALA A 197 -6.60 -1.52 19.87
CA ALA A 197 -7.60 -1.15 18.86
C ALA A 197 -7.62 0.37 18.57
N HIS A 198 -7.49 1.22 19.59
CA HIS A 198 -7.42 2.68 19.42
C HIS A 198 -6.11 3.09 18.73
N LEU A 199 -5.00 2.44 19.06
CA LEU A 199 -3.74 2.60 18.33
C LEU A 199 -3.88 2.18 16.85
N LEU A 200 -4.59 1.09 16.56
CA LEU A 200 -4.86 0.65 15.18
C LEU A 200 -5.67 1.69 14.38
N LEU A 201 -6.56 2.46 15.00
CA LEU A 201 -7.23 3.58 14.33
C LEU A 201 -6.24 4.66 13.90
N ALA A 202 -5.27 4.99 14.75
CA ALA A 202 -4.20 5.93 14.39
C ALA A 202 -3.30 5.36 13.29
N VAL A 203 -2.92 4.08 13.36
CA VAL A 203 -2.17 3.41 12.29
C VAL A 203 -2.97 3.40 10.98
N ALA A 204 -4.28 3.20 11.03
CA ALA A 204 -5.15 3.25 9.86
C ALA A 204 -5.17 4.66 9.23
N GLY A 205 -5.28 5.71 10.04
CA GLY A 205 -5.21 7.10 9.56
C GLY A 205 -3.86 7.45 8.94
N PHE A 206 -2.77 6.96 9.54
CA PHE A 206 -1.42 7.13 9.00
C PHE A 206 -1.29 6.47 7.62
N ASN A 207 -1.75 5.23 7.49
CA ASN A 207 -1.70 4.49 6.23
C ASN A 207 -2.65 5.06 5.17
N PHE A 208 -3.83 5.56 5.56
CA PHE A 208 -4.73 6.26 4.66
C PHE A 208 -4.03 7.48 4.01
N ALA A 209 -3.34 8.28 4.81
CA ALA A 209 -2.60 9.42 4.31
C ALA A 209 -1.40 9.02 3.43
N ARG A 210 -0.72 7.90 3.78
CA ARG A 210 0.43 7.37 3.04
C ARG A 210 0.06 6.82 1.68
N PHE A 211 -1.02 6.05 1.58
CA PHE A 211 -1.36 5.32 0.35
C PHE A 211 -2.52 5.96 -0.43
N GLN A 212 -3.66 6.21 0.21
CA GLN A 212 -4.87 6.64 -0.51
C GLN A 212 -4.77 8.10 -1.01
N LEU A 213 -3.93 8.93 -0.38
CA LEU A 213 -3.73 10.33 -0.76
C LEU A 213 -2.49 10.55 -1.64
N GLY A 214 -1.79 9.51 -2.08
CA GLY A 214 -0.57 9.69 -2.89
C GLY A 214 -0.82 10.08 -4.34
N SER A 215 -1.99 9.76 -4.92
CA SER A 215 -2.30 10.14 -6.31
C SER A 215 -2.57 11.65 -6.45
N ALA A 216 -2.15 12.29 -7.54
CA ALA A 216 -2.53 13.68 -7.83
C ALA A 216 -3.98 13.81 -8.33
N ILE A 217 -4.59 12.72 -8.80
CA ILE A 217 -5.89 12.71 -9.46
C ILE A 217 -6.99 12.39 -8.44
N ARG A 218 -7.92 13.32 -8.25
CA ARG A 218 -9.03 13.16 -7.30
C ARG A 218 -9.87 11.89 -7.54
N ALA A 219 -10.25 11.63 -8.80
CA ALA A 219 -11.07 10.47 -9.15
C ALA A 219 -10.36 9.15 -8.77
N THR A 220 -9.04 9.10 -8.95
CA THR A 220 -8.21 7.96 -8.53
C THR A 220 -8.20 7.79 -7.02
N ARG A 221 -8.08 8.86 -6.23
CA ARG A 221 -8.16 8.80 -4.77
C ARG A 221 -9.50 8.26 -4.27
N ILE A 222 -10.61 8.78 -4.82
CA ILE A 222 -11.96 8.34 -4.46
C ILE A 222 -12.11 6.86 -4.76
N ARG A 223 -11.76 6.44 -5.98
CA ARG A 223 -11.83 5.05 -6.40
C ARG A 223 -10.99 4.15 -5.49
N HIS A 224 -9.73 4.47 -5.26
CA HIS A 224 -8.86 3.68 -4.38
C HIS A 224 -9.44 3.58 -2.96
N GLY A 225 -9.95 4.68 -2.41
CA GLY A 225 -10.62 4.68 -1.11
C GLY A 225 -11.85 3.78 -1.07
N LEU A 226 -12.72 3.84 -2.08
CA LEU A 226 -13.90 2.98 -2.18
C LEU A 226 -13.52 1.50 -2.42
N THR A 227 -12.46 1.23 -3.19
CA THR A 227 -11.94 -0.12 -3.40
C THR A 227 -11.41 -0.70 -2.09
N THR A 228 -10.57 0.03 -1.35
CA THR A 228 -10.08 -0.41 -0.04
C THR A 228 -11.24 -0.67 0.93
N LEU A 229 -12.26 0.21 0.93
CA LEU A 229 -13.45 0.02 1.76
C LEU A 229 -14.24 -1.24 1.37
N GLY A 230 -14.40 -1.50 0.07
CA GLY A 230 -15.04 -2.72 -0.43
C GLY A 230 -14.26 -3.99 -0.08
N LEU A 231 -12.93 -3.97 -0.18
CA LEU A 231 -12.07 -5.10 0.18
C LEU A 231 -12.05 -5.38 1.69
N LEU A 232 -12.25 -4.35 2.52
CA LEU A 232 -12.45 -4.44 3.97
C LEU A 232 -13.84 -4.99 4.31
N LEU A 233 -14.89 -4.46 3.68
CA LEU A 233 -16.28 -4.81 3.98
C LEU A 233 -16.67 -6.20 3.48
N LEU A 234 -16.16 -6.64 2.34
CA LEU A 234 -16.52 -7.93 1.75
C LEU A 234 -16.36 -9.12 2.71
N PRO A 235 -15.17 -9.40 3.30
CA PRO A 235 -15.04 -10.46 4.29
C PRO A 235 -15.90 -10.21 5.52
N ALA A 236 -15.95 -8.96 6.00
CA ALA A 236 -16.73 -8.63 7.18
C ALA A 236 -18.22 -8.98 7.00
N VAL A 237 -18.86 -8.51 5.94
CA VAL A 237 -20.28 -8.75 5.68
C VAL A 237 -20.56 -10.23 5.48
N ILE A 238 -19.68 -10.97 4.79
CA ILE A 238 -19.83 -12.42 4.62
C ILE A 238 -19.79 -13.14 5.98
N TRP A 239 -18.78 -12.87 6.81
CA TRP A 239 -18.65 -13.52 8.11
C TRP A 239 -19.76 -13.12 9.06
N VAL A 240 -19.97 -11.81 9.25
CA VAL A 240 -20.98 -11.26 10.17
C VAL A 240 -22.38 -11.69 9.74
N GLY A 241 -22.67 -11.70 8.43
CA GLY A 241 -23.91 -12.21 7.88
C GLY A 241 -24.11 -13.71 8.16
N ALA A 242 -23.07 -14.53 8.02
CA ALA A 242 -23.15 -15.95 8.38
C ALA A 242 -23.41 -16.14 9.89
N VAL A 243 -22.73 -15.38 10.76
CA VAL A 243 -22.97 -15.40 12.21
C VAL A 243 -24.39 -14.95 12.55
N ALA A 244 -24.93 -13.94 11.86
CA ALA A 244 -26.29 -13.42 12.06
C ALA A 244 -27.40 -14.46 11.80
N THR A 245 -27.12 -15.52 11.03
CA THR A 245 -28.09 -16.61 10.81
C THR A 245 -28.26 -17.55 12.00
N ARG A 246 -27.38 -17.47 13.01
CA ARG A 246 -27.41 -18.34 14.20
C ARG A 246 -28.25 -17.71 15.31
N PRO A 247 -28.95 -18.52 16.14
CA PRO A 247 -29.62 -18.03 17.34
C PRO A 247 -28.62 -17.30 18.26
N GLY A 248 -28.97 -16.09 18.72
CA GLY A 248 -28.08 -15.26 19.53
C GLY A 248 -26.90 -14.64 18.76
N GLY A 249 -26.91 -14.72 17.42
CA GLY A 249 -25.94 -14.06 16.55
C GLY A 249 -26.16 -12.54 16.42
N TYR A 250 -25.42 -11.94 15.49
CA TYR A 250 -25.52 -10.51 15.21
C TYR A 250 -26.86 -10.12 14.58
N ASP A 251 -27.27 -8.88 14.80
CA ASP A 251 -28.46 -8.29 14.20
C ASP A 251 -28.15 -7.62 12.84
N ALA A 252 -29.21 -7.19 12.15
CA ALA A 252 -29.07 -6.48 10.88
C ALA A 252 -28.29 -5.16 11.03
N THR A 253 -28.35 -4.50 12.19
CA THR A 253 -27.60 -3.25 12.42
C THR A 253 -26.10 -3.53 12.43
N THR A 254 -25.65 -4.60 13.10
CA THR A 254 -24.24 -5.00 13.10
C THR A 254 -23.76 -5.45 11.72
N VAL A 255 -24.57 -6.22 10.97
CA VAL A 255 -24.24 -6.64 9.58
C VAL A 255 -24.04 -5.43 8.67
N LEU A 256 -24.89 -4.41 8.81
CA LEU A 256 -24.84 -3.18 8.03
C LEU A 256 -23.87 -2.13 8.59
N MET A 257 -23.15 -2.43 9.68
CA MET A 257 -22.26 -1.50 10.38
C MET A 257 -22.99 -0.23 10.84
N LEU A 258 -24.17 -0.37 11.42
CA LEU A 258 -25.05 0.72 11.87
C LEU A 258 -25.34 0.67 13.38
N ASN A 259 -24.63 -0.17 14.15
CA ASN A 259 -24.90 -0.35 15.57
C ASN A 259 -24.65 0.95 16.38
N GLY A 260 -23.60 1.69 16.07
CA GLY A 260 -23.31 2.96 16.74
C GLY A 260 -24.36 4.05 16.50
N ALA A 261 -25.17 3.94 15.44
CA ALA A 261 -26.23 4.90 15.12
C ALA A 261 -27.63 4.43 15.55
N LEU A 262 -27.92 3.13 15.43
CA LEU A 262 -29.27 2.56 15.58
C LEU A 262 -29.33 1.40 16.60
N GLY A 263 -28.20 1.01 17.16
CA GLY A 263 -28.04 -0.15 18.02
C GLY A 263 -28.22 0.15 19.51
N SER A 264 -27.61 -0.67 20.38
CA SER A 264 -27.78 -0.56 21.82
C SER A 264 -27.09 0.64 22.44
N ALA A 265 -27.75 1.24 23.44
CA ALA A 265 -27.18 2.23 24.33
C ALA A 265 -26.32 1.63 25.47
N THR A 266 -26.16 0.30 25.50
CA THR A 266 -25.36 -0.43 26.48
C THR A 266 -24.49 -1.45 25.77
N TRP A 267 -23.37 -1.82 26.38
CA TRP A 267 -22.48 -2.84 25.82
C TRP A 267 -23.18 -4.20 25.76
N ASP A 268 -23.21 -4.80 24.56
CA ASP A 268 -23.69 -6.15 24.31
C ASP A 268 -22.97 -6.74 23.08
N VAL A 269 -23.41 -7.92 22.60
CA VAL A 269 -22.81 -8.62 21.46
C VAL A 269 -22.67 -7.74 20.21
N ARG A 270 -23.54 -6.74 20.01
CA ARG A 270 -23.49 -5.86 18.83
C ARG A 270 -22.30 -4.90 18.85
N TRP A 271 -21.77 -4.61 20.04
CA TRP A 271 -20.60 -3.75 20.21
C TRP A 271 -19.26 -4.48 19.98
N GLN A 272 -19.26 -5.82 19.85
CA GLN A 272 -18.03 -6.60 19.62
C GLN A 272 -17.23 -6.13 18.40
N LEU A 273 -17.91 -5.60 17.37
CA LEU A 273 -17.32 -5.14 16.10
C LEU A 273 -17.22 -3.61 15.98
N TRP A 274 -17.30 -2.87 17.09
CA TRP A 274 -17.26 -1.40 17.10
C TRP A 274 -16.07 -0.80 16.33
N PHE A 275 -14.88 -1.44 16.42
CA PHE A 275 -13.67 -0.93 15.79
C PHE A 275 -13.81 -0.96 14.27
N LEU A 276 -14.38 -2.04 13.73
CA LEU A 276 -14.60 -2.18 12.30
C LEU A 276 -15.65 -1.18 11.82
N GLU A 277 -16.77 -1.04 12.53
CA GLU A 277 -17.79 -0.06 12.20
C GLU A 277 -17.20 1.36 12.19
N ALA A 278 -16.48 1.74 13.26
CA ALA A 278 -15.83 3.04 13.34
C ALA A 278 -14.84 3.26 12.20
N LEU A 279 -14.00 2.27 11.91
CA LEU A 279 -13.02 2.33 10.81
C LEU A 279 -13.70 2.55 9.46
N VAL A 280 -14.77 1.81 9.16
CA VAL A 280 -15.53 1.93 7.91
C VAL A 280 -16.10 3.34 7.74
N TRP A 281 -16.78 3.87 8.76
CA TRP A 281 -17.39 5.20 8.69
C TRP A 281 -16.37 6.33 8.67
N ILE A 282 -15.29 6.21 9.44
CA ILE A 282 -14.21 7.19 9.42
C ILE A 282 -13.53 7.21 8.05
N MET A 283 -13.23 6.04 7.47
CA MET A 283 -12.65 5.95 6.12
C MET A 283 -13.60 6.51 5.06
N LEU A 284 -14.90 6.18 5.13
CA LEU A 284 -15.90 6.72 4.23
C LEU A 284 -16.00 8.25 4.34
N GLY A 285 -16.00 8.78 5.57
CA GLY A 285 -15.94 10.21 5.84
C GLY A 285 -14.68 10.87 5.28
N ALA A 286 -13.52 10.25 5.45
CA ALA A 286 -12.25 10.74 4.90
C ALA A 286 -12.25 10.76 3.36
N VAL A 287 -12.81 9.73 2.71
CA VAL A 287 -13.03 9.69 1.26
C VAL A 287 -14.00 10.78 0.81
N ALA A 288 -15.10 10.99 1.54
CA ALA A 288 -16.07 12.03 1.25
C ALA A 288 -15.46 13.44 1.35
N LEU A 289 -14.63 13.70 2.37
CA LEU A 289 -13.90 14.96 2.51
C LEU A 289 -13.03 15.25 1.28
N VAL A 290 -12.25 14.28 0.81
CA VAL A 290 -11.38 14.47 -0.37
C VAL A 290 -12.14 14.39 -1.70
N ALA A 291 -13.38 13.93 -1.71
CA ALA A 291 -14.24 13.97 -2.88
C ALA A 291 -14.71 15.41 -3.21
N VAL A 292 -14.88 16.25 -2.18
CA VAL A 292 -15.26 17.65 -2.34
C VAL A 292 -14.13 18.43 -3.03
N PRO A 293 -14.36 19.07 -4.20
CA PRO A 293 -13.30 19.69 -4.98
C PRO A 293 -12.56 20.82 -4.24
N ALA A 294 -13.26 21.58 -3.41
CA ALA A 294 -12.64 22.64 -2.60
C ALA A 294 -11.67 22.06 -1.56
N LEU A 295 -12.11 21.05 -0.82
CA LEU A 295 -11.31 20.37 0.21
C LEU A 295 -10.15 19.59 -0.41
N HIS A 296 -10.35 18.92 -1.54
CA HIS A 296 -9.28 18.27 -2.30
C HIS A 296 -8.18 19.27 -2.68
N ARG A 297 -8.55 20.45 -3.18
CA ARG A 297 -7.58 21.50 -3.53
C ARG A 297 -6.86 22.04 -2.30
N TRP A 298 -7.54 22.16 -1.15
CA TRP A 298 -6.91 22.58 0.10
C TRP A 298 -5.91 21.52 0.60
N GLU A 299 -6.31 20.26 0.66
CA GLU A 299 -5.46 19.14 1.04
C GLU A 299 -4.19 19.10 0.19
N ARG A 300 -4.29 19.32 -1.13
CA ARG A 300 -3.12 19.36 -2.01
C ARG A 300 -2.20 20.55 -1.79
N ARG A 301 -2.75 21.71 -1.42
CA ARG A 301 -1.97 22.94 -1.20
C ARG A 301 -1.28 22.95 0.15
N SER A 302 -1.95 22.44 1.18
CA SER A 302 -1.42 22.36 2.54
C SER A 302 -1.84 21.03 3.19
N PRO A 303 -1.13 19.92 2.89
CA PRO A 303 -1.49 18.60 3.40
C PRO A 303 -1.48 18.55 4.93
N PHE A 304 -0.49 19.18 5.56
CA PHE A 304 -0.41 19.26 7.02
C PHE A 304 -1.51 20.13 7.62
N GLY A 305 -1.75 21.33 7.05
CA GLY A 305 -2.79 22.24 7.56
C GLY A 305 -4.20 21.67 7.41
N PHE A 306 -4.47 20.94 6.32
CA PHE A 306 -5.72 20.21 6.13
C PHE A 306 -5.89 19.10 7.17
N ALA A 307 -4.88 18.25 7.36
CA ALA A 307 -4.94 17.17 8.35
C ALA A 307 -5.11 17.71 9.78
N LEU A 308 -4.49 18.86 10.09
CA LEU A 308 -4.63 19.53 11.39
C LEU A 308 -6.06 20.04 11.59
N ALA A 309 -6.70 20.57 10.55
CA ALA A 309 -8.10 20.98 10.61
C ALA A 309 -9.06 19.78 10.78
N VAL A 310 -8.79 18.66 10.12
CA VAL A 310 -9.54 17.41 10.30
C VAL A 310 -9.40 16.92 11.75
N LEU A 311 -8.18 16.94 12.31
CA LEU A 311 -7.96 16.61 13.72
C LEU A 311 -8.70 17.56 14.66
N ALA A 312 -8.62 18.87 14.43
CA ALA A 312 -9.30 19.87 15.25
C ALA A 312 -10.82 19.66 15.24
N ALA A 313 -11.42 19.35 14.07
CA ALA A 313 -12.83 19.06 13.96
C ALA A 313 -13.22 17.76 14.70
N ALA A 314 -12.46 16.68 14.53
CA ALA A 314 -12.70 15.42 15.22
C ALA A 314 -12.52 15.53 16.75
N ALA A 315 -11.48 16.25 17.19
CA ALA A 315 -11.25 16.56 18.59
C ALA A 315 -12.36 17.42 19.19
N LEU A 316 -12.86 18.43 18.46
CA LEU A 316 -13.99 19.25 18.90
C LEU A 316 -15.25 18.39 19.07
N VAL A 317 -15.58 17.54 18.09
CA VAL A 317 -16.74 16.62 18.20
C VAL A 317 -16.64 15.72 19.42
N ARG A 318 -15.46 15.16 19.69
CA ARG A 318 -15.20 14.37 20.90
C ARG A 318 -15.41 15.20 22.16
N LEU A 319 -14.70 16.33 22.29
CA LEU A 319 -14.72 17.17 23.51
C LEU A 319 -16.14 17.68 23.82
N LEU A 320 -16.94 17.99 22.80
CA LEU A 320 -18.34 18.39 22.98
C LEU A 320 -19.25 17.25 23.44
N ARG A 321 -18.91 15.99 23.14
CA ARG A 321 -19.72 14.82 23.52
C ARG A 321 -19.36 14.23 24.87
N VAL A 322 -18.07 14.16 25.19
CA VAL A 322 -17.58 13.43 26.37
C VAL A 322 -16.71 14.28 27.29
N GLY A 323 -16.35 15.51 26.91
CA GLY A 323 -15.36 16.28 27.66
C GLY A 323 -13.98 15.61 27.62
N VAL A 324 -13.32 15.55 28.77
CA VAL A 324 -11.96 14.99 28.89
C VAL A 324 -11.99 13.46 28.84
N GLU A 325 -12.74 12.85 29.76
CA GLU A 325 -12.85 11.39 29.94
C GLU A 325 -14.08 10.85 29.23
N ALA A 326 -13.90 9.82 28.40
CA ALA A 326 -15.01 9.16 27.74
C ALA A 326 -15.60 8.05 28.62
N GLY A 327 -16.92 8.02 28.69
CA GLY A 327 -17.63 6.93 29.35
C GLY A 327 -17.39 5.57 28.68
N ASP A 328 -17.82 4.51 29.37
CA ASP A 328 -17.46 3.13 29.05
C ASP A 328 -17.89 2.70 27.65
N LEU A 329 -19.02 3.22 27.15
CA LEU A 329 -19.52 2.94 25.81
C LEU A 329 -19.07 4.00 24.81
N GLU A 330 -19.08 5.27 25.22
CA GLU A 330 -18.80 6.40 24.35
C GLU A 330 -17.41 6.31 23.72
N ARG A 331 -16.43 5.75 24.44
CA ARG A 331 -15.06 5.50 23.97
C ARG A 331 -14.94 4.49 22.82
N TYR A 332 -16.06 3.90 22.38
CA TYR A 332 -16.16 3.00 21.23
C TYR A 332 -17.00 3.57 20.08
N THR A 333 -17.62 4.75 20.27
CA THR A 333 -18.46 5.37 19.24
C THR A 333 -17.63 6.08 18.18
N THR A 334 -18.03 5.95 16.92
CA THR A 334 -17.31 6.50 15.75
C THR A 334 -16.92 7.96 15.90
N GLY A 335 -17.86 8.81 16.35
CA GLY A 335 -17.63 10.25 16.49
C GLY A 335 -16.62 10.61 17.58
N VAL A 336 -16.54 9.80 18.64
CA VAL A 336 -15.63 10.02 19.78
C VAL A 336 -14.23 9.50 19.46
N VAL A 337 -14.09 8.40 18.71
CA VAL A 337 -12.78 7.79 18.39
C VAL A 337 -12.14 8.32 17.10
N ALA A 338 -12.87 9.08 16.28
CA ALA A 338 -12.38 9.59 14.99
C ALA A 338 -11.08 10.42 15.09
N PHE A 339 -10.82 11.06 16.24
CA PHE A 339 -9.60 11.83 16.44
C PHE A 339 -8.33 10.96 16.42
N PHE A 340 -8.39 9.68 16.80
CA PHE A 340 -7.22 8.78 16.69
C PHE A 340 -6.82 8.59 15.24
N PHE A 341 -7.78 8.35 14.35
CA PHE A 341 -7.52 8.28 12.91
C PHE A 341 -6.97 9.62 12.38
N ALA A 342 -7.55 10.75 12.80
CA ALA A 342 -7.07 12.06 12.38
C ALA A 342 -5.65 12.37 12.89
N LEU A 343 -5.29 11.93 14.10
CA LEU A 343 -3.91 11.99 14.64
C LEU A 343 -2.95 11.21 13.76
N GLY A 344 -3.33 9.99 13.37
CA GLY A 344 -2.59 9.16 12.43
C GLY A 344 -2.35 9.84 11.09
N TRP A 345 -3.40 10.41 10.51
CA TRP A 345 -3.31 11.16 9.25
C TRP A 345 -2.36 12.35 9.41
N LEU A 346 -2.50 13.14 10.47
CA LEU A 346 -1.63 14.28 10.75
C LEU A 346 -0.16 13.85 10.94
N ALA A 347 0.08 12.75 11.64
CA ALA A 347 1.41 12.16 11.83
C ALA A 347 2.09 11.82 10.50
N ALA A 348 1.35 11.25 9.54
CA ALA A 348 1.88 10.93 8.21
C ALA A 348 2.28 12.19 7.39
N ARG A 349 1.73 13.37 7.73
CA ARG A 349 2.06 14.65 7.10
C ARG A 349 3.13 15.44 7.85
N ALA A 350 3.66 14.93 8.97
CA ALA A 350 4.67 15.58 9.78
C ALA A 350 6.09 15.37 9.21
N ASP A 351 6.44 16.19 8.23
CA ASP A 351 7.71 16.18 7.49
C ASP A 351 8.88 16.86 8.23
N THR A 352 8.61 17.74 9.20
CA THR A 352 9.63 18.47 9.98
C THR A 352 9.61 18.07 11.44
N THR A 353 10.76 18.18 12.12
CA THR A 353 10.88 17.89 13.57
C THR A 353 9.89 18.70 14.40
N ALA A 354 9.68 19.99 14.07
CA ALA A 354 8.71 20.83 14.76
C ALA A 354 7.27 20.30 14.61
N ARG A 355 6.87 19.88 13.40
CA ARG A 355 5.57 19.25 13.17
C ARG A 355 5.46 17.92 13.91
N ARG A 356 6.51 17.09 13.91
CA ARG A 356 6.53 15.81 14.65
C ARG A 356 6.36 16.01 16.16
N LEU A 357 7.05 17.00 16.74
CA LEU A 357 6.88 17.39 18.14
C LEU A 357 5.45 17.86 18.41
N LEU A 358 4.91 18.74 17.57
CA LEU A 358 3.52 19.21 17.70
C LEU A 358 2.53 18.05 17.69
N VAL A 359 2.65 17.12 16.75
CA VAL A 359 1.74 15.95 16.69
C VAL A 359 1.91 15.04 17.90
N THR A 360 3.13 14.87 18.40
CA THR A 360 3.37 14.09 19.63
C THR A 360 2.70 14.73 20.84
N VAL A 361 2.81 16.06 20.98
CA VAL A 361 2.14 16.83 22.04
C VAL A 361 0.63 16.75 21.90
N LEU A 362 0.08 16.89 20.70
CA LEU A 362 -1.35 16.75 20.44
C LEU A 362 -1.85 15.33 20.73
N ALA A 363 -1.08 14.30 20.39
CA ALA A 363 -1.41 12.92 20.69
C ALA A 363 -1.49 12.69 22.21
N ALA A 364 -0.51 13.19 22.97
CA ALA A 364 -0.55 13.13 24.44
C ALA A 364 -1.73 13.94 25.00
N ALA A 365 -1.88 15.21 24.61
CA ALA A 365 -2.92 16.10 25.13
C ALA A 365 -4.34 15.62 24.84
N LEU A 366 -4.57 14.96 23.71
CA LEU A 366 -5.87 14.40 23.39
C LEU A 366 -6.07 12.99 23.98
N THR A 367 -5.03 12.23 24.28
CA THR A 367 -5.22 10.85 24.78
C THR A 367 -5.19 10.76 26.30
N VAL A 368 -4.38 11.57 26.97
CA VAL A 368 -4.26 11.52 28.44
C VAL A 368 -5.55 11.99 29.10
N GLY A 369 -6.08 11.20 30.02
CA GLY A 369 -7.39 11.38 30.65
C GLY A 369 -8.58 10.94 29.79
N PHE A 370 -8.38 10.42 28.58
CA PHE A 370 -9.50 9.97 27.73
C PHE A 370 -10.11 8.65 28.23
N PHE A 371 -9.28 7.75 28.77
CA PHE A 371 -9.73 6.42 29.18
C PHE A 371 -9.93 6.29 30.69
N GLY A 372 -9.39 7.23 31.48
CA GLY A 372 -9.29 7.07 32.94
C GLY A 372 -8.27 6.00 33.36
N ASP A 373 -7.49 5.49 32.40
CA ASP A 373 -6.51 4.41 32.58
C ASP A 373 -5.19 4.81 31.91
N LEU A 374 -4.21 5.16 32.75
CA LEU A 374 -2.89 5.61 32.31
C LEU A 374 -2.11 4.53 31.54
N ALA A 375 -2.31 3.24 31.84
CA ALA A 375 -1.61 2.17 31.13
C ALA A 375 -2.10 2.08 29.68
N ARG A 376 -3.42 2.09 29.50
CA ARG A 376 -4.07 2.13 28.18
C ARG A 376 -3.69 3.38 27.39
N GLU A 377 -3.65 4.53 28.04
CA GLU A 377 -3.24 5.81 27.43
C GLU A 377 -1.78 5.77 26.99
N ALA A 378 -0.90 5.23 27.83
CA ALA A 378 0.53 5.09 27.53
C ALA A 378 0.76 4.20 26.30
N VAL A 379 0.05 3.09 26.16
CA VAL A 379 0.14 2.20 24.97
C VAL A 379 -0.18 2.98 23.69
N VAL A 380 -1.25 3.77 23.68
CA VAL A 380 -1.68 4.52 22.49
C VAL A 380 -0.70 5.66 22.19
N VAL A 381 -0.32 6.47 23.17
CA VAL A 381 0.61 7.60 22.99
C VAL A 381 1.99 7.10 22.55
N ALA A 382 2.52 6.06 23.19
CA ALA A 382 3.80 5.47 22.83
C ALA A 382 3.77 4.87 21.42
N GLY A 383 2.69 4.17 21.05
CA GLY A 383 2.53 3.63 19.70
C GLY A 383 2.49 4.73 18.63
N ILE A 384 1.76 5.82 18.86
CA ILE A 384 1.73 6.98 17.95
C ILE A 384 3.11 7.64 17.86
N ALA A 385 3.79 7.84 18.99
CA ALA A 385 5.15 8.38 19.02
C ALA A 385 6.12 7.49 18.23
N LEU A 386 5.99 6.17 18.34
CA LEU A 386 6.81 5.22 17.59
C LEU A 386 6.63 5.38 16.07
N VAL A 387 5.39 5.52 15.60
CA VAL A 387 5.10 5.78 14.17
C VAL A 387 5.72 7.09 13.69
N ILE A 388 5.71 8.14 14.52
CA ILE A 388 6.24 9.47 14.18
C ILE A 388 7.77 9.48 14.12
N TRP A 389 8.42 8.90 15.14
CA TRP A 389 9.86 9.08 15.38
C TRP A 389 10.70 7.92 14.85
N ALA A 390 10.14 6.73 14.83
CA ALA A 390 10.78 5.53 14.35
C ALA A 390 9.87 4.84 13.32
N PRO A 391 9.64 5.41 12.13
CA PRO A 391 8.81 4.77 11.09
C PRO A 391 9.39 3.44 10.59
N ARG A 392 10.67 3.19 10.88
CA ARG A 392 11.38 1.94 10.65
C ARG A 392 12.18 1.56 11.88
N LEU A 393 11.86 0.42 12.47
CA LEU A 393 12.53 -0.08 13.67
C LEU A 393 13.84 -0.77 13.27
N PRO A 394 15.01 -0.28 13.74
CA PRO A 394 16.26 -1.00 13.57
C PRO A 394 16.26 -2.22 14.50
N VAL A 395 16.45 -3.40 13.93
CA VAL A 395 16.57 -4.67 14.68
C VAL A 395 17.76 -5.45 14.15
N PRO A 396 18.49 -6.18 15.01
CA PRO A 396 19.56 -7.07 14.54
C PRO A 396 19.02 -8.05 13.49
N ARG A 397 19.72 -8.20 12.36
CA ARG A 397 19.27 -9.03 11.21
C ARG A 397 18.69 -10.42 11.56
N PRO A 398 19.32 -11.27 12.40
CA PRO A 398 18.75 -12.58 12.72
C PRO A 398 17.43 -12.47 13.50
N VAL A 399 17.31 -11.43 14.33
CA VAL A 399 16.08 -11.11 15.05
C VAL A 399 15.04 -10.59 14.07
N ALA A 400 15.41 -9.69 13.17
CA ALA A 400 14.50 -9.12 12.18
C ALA A 400 13.92 -10.18 11.24
N ALA A 401 14.71 -11.16 10.78
CA ALA A 401 14.20 -12.26 9.96
C ALA A 401 13.18 -13.11 10.73
N THR A 402 13.44 -13.40 12.00
CA THR A 402 12.53 -14.19 12.85
C THR A 402 11.26 -13.40 13.18
N VAL A 403 11.40 -12.14 13.59
CA VAL A 403 10.30 -11.23 13.92
C VAL A 403 9.47 -10.94 12.68
N GLY A 404 10.07 -10.74 11.51
CA GLY A 404 9.39 -10.51 10.23
C GLY A 404 8.50 -11.69 9.84
N ARG A 405 9.02 -12.93 9.91
CA ARG A 405 8.26 -14.16 9.63
C ARG A 405 7.03 -14.34 10.53
N VAL A 406 7.07 -13.82 11.75
CA VAL A 406 5.93 -13.89 12.68
C VAL A 406 5.01 -12.69 12.50
N THR A 407 5.54 -11.47 12.48
CA THR A 407 4.75 -10.24 12.44
C THR A 407 4.01 -10.06 11.12
N ALA A 408 4.59 -10.46 9.99
CA ALA A 408 3.97 -10.19 8.71
C ALA A 408 2.70 -11.02 8.44
N PRO A 409 2.63 -12.34 8.71
CA PRO A 409 1.37 -13.07 8.67
C PRO A 409 0.35 -12.52 9.66
N LEU A 410 0.75 -12.21 10.89
CA LEU A 410 -0.16 -11.64 11.90
C LEU A 410 -0.75 -10.30 11.46
N ALA A 411 0.08 -9.43 10.88
CA ALA A 411 -0.38 -8.14 10.35
C ALA A 411 -1.29 -8.32 9.13
N THR A 412 -0.96 -9.26 8.23
CA THR A 412 -1.74 -9.58 7.03
C THR A 412 -3.12 -10.11 7.41
N TYR A 413 -3.20 -11.05 8.35
CA TYR A 413 -4.46 -11.69 8.72
C TYR A 413 -5.21 -11.00 9.88
N SER A 414 -4.68 -9.89 10.40
CA SER A 414 -5.20 -9.21 11.58
C SER A 414 -6.70 -8.89 11.51
N LEU A 415 -7.20 -8.41 10.37
CA LEU A 415 -8.62 -8.15 10.15
C LEU A 415 -9.46 -9.43 10.32
N PHE A 416 -9.01 -10.53 9.73
CA PHE A 416 -9.74 -11.79 9.76
C PHE A 416 -9.74 -12.39 11.15
N VAL A 417 -8.62 -12.32 11.87
CA VAL A 417 -8.55 -12.69 13.29
C VAL A 417 -9.50 -11.83 14.13
N TYR A 418 -9.52 -10.52 13.91
CA TYR A 418 -10.46 -9.62 14.58
C TYR A 418 -11.93 -9.98 14.30
N LEU A 419 -12.26 -10.37 13.06
CA LEU A 419 -13.62 -10.76 12.70
C LEU A 419 -14.07 -12.07 13.36
N THR A 420 -13.18 -13.04 13.49
CA THR A 420 -13.55 -14.40 13.88
C THR A 420 -13.35 -14.72 15.37
N HIS A 421 -12.44 -14.03 16.07
CA HIS A 421 -12.04 -14.43 17.44
C HIS A 421 -13.22 -14.51 18.42
N TRP A 422 -14.17 -13.57 18.37
CA TRP A 422 -15.37 -13.57 19.22
C TRP A 422 -16.26 -14.82 19.09
N GLN A 423 -16.15 -15.55 17.99
CA GLN A 423 -16.88 -16.81 17.78
C GLN A 423 -16.06 -18.04 18.16
N VAL A 424 -14.75 -17.88 18.40
CA VAL A 424 -13.82 -18.99 18.62
C VAL A 424 -13.40 -19.08 20.07
N TYR A 425 -13.05 -17.94 20.69
CA TYR A 425 -12.44 -17.94 22.00
C TYR A 425 -13.41 -18.31 23.15
N PRO A 426 -14.67 -17.82 23.22
CA PRO A 426 -15.50 -17.98 24.41
C PRO A 426 -15.68 -19.45 24.85
N PRO A 427 -16.05 -20.41 23.96
CA PRO A 427 -16.26 -21.79 24.41
C PRO A 427 -14.96 -22.50 24.86
N LEU A 428 -13.79 -22.04 24.40
CA LEU A 428 -12.49 -22.61 24.78
C LEU A 428 -11.99 -22.02 26.09
N GLU A 429 -12.21 -20.73 26.31
CA GLU A 429 -11.94 -20.06 27.57
C GLU A 429 -12.85 -20.55 28.69
N ASP A 430 -14.16 -20.66 28.43
CA ASP A 430 -15.15 -21.21 29.37
C ASP A 430 -14.80 -22.66 29.80
N ALA A 431 -14.11 -23.40 28.92
CA ALA A 431 -13.59 -24.73 29.18
C ALA A 431 -12.24 -24.74 29.95
N GLY A 432 -11.69 -23.58 30.32
CA GLY A 432 -10.43 -23.43 31.04
C GLY A 432 -9.18 -23.53 30.16
N HIS A 433 -9.28 -23.26 28.86
CA HIS A 433 -8.18 -23.39 27.90
C HIS A 433 -7.83 -22.06 27.18
N PRO A 434 -7.41 -21.00 27.91
CA PRO A 434 -7.18 -19.66 27.32
C PRO A 434 -6.06 -19.63 26.26
N TRP A 435 -4.99 -20.41 26.44
CA TRP A 435 -3.93 -20.53 25.42
C TRP A 435 -4.42 -21.21 24.14
N LEU A 436 -5.29 -22.22 24.27
CA LEU A 436 -5.91 -22.86 23.11
C LEU A 436 -6.88 -21.90 22.43
N ALA A 437 -7.64 -21.13 23.19
CA ALA A 437 -8.54 -20.09 22.69
C ALA A 437 -7.78 -19.03 21.87
N LEU A 438 -6.61 -18.59 22.34
CA LEU A 438 -5.73 -17.67 21.62
C LEU A 438 -5.25 -18.27 20.30
N VAL A 439 -4.64 -19.46 20.32
CA VAL A 439 -4.08 -20.12 19.13
C VAL A 439 -5.16 -20.46 18.11
N ALA A 440 -6.30 -20.98 18.57
CA ALA A 440 -7.45 -21.30 17.72
C ALA A 440 -8.01 -20.05 17.04
N SER A 441 -8.11 -18.93 17.76
CA SER A 441 -8.59 -17.65 17.18
C SER A 441 -7.71 -17.19 16.02
N PHE A 442 -6.38 -17.29 16.19
CA PHE A 442 -5.44 -16.99 15.11
C PHE A 442 -5.55 -17.99 13.95
N ALA A 443 -5.61 -19.29 14.23
CA ALA A 443 -5.71 -20.32 13.21
C ALA A 443 -6.97 -20.16 12.35
N VAL A 444 -8.13 -19.93 12.97
CA VAL A 444 -9.41 -19.71 12.27
C VAL A 444 -9.37 -18.40 11.47
N GLY A 445 -8.86 -17.31 12.04
CA GLY A 445 -8.72 -16.04 11.33
C GLY A 445 -7.82 -16.15 10.09
N ILE A 446 -6.67 -16.82 10.20
CA ILE A 446 -5.76 -17.06 9.07
C ILE A 446 -6.44 -17.95 8.01
N ALA A 447 -7.07 -19.04 8.42
CA ALA A 447 -7.78 -19.94 7.50
C ALA A 447 -8.89 -19.20 6.74
N TYR A 448 -9.68 -18.39 7.44
CA TYR A 448 -10.72 -17.57 6.84
C TYR A 448 -10.15 -16.55 5.84
N GLY A 449 -9.05 -15.89 6.21
CA GLY A 449 -8.36 -14.96 5.31
C GLY A 449 -7.82 -15.62 4.05
N VAL A 450 -7.18 -16.80 4.17
CA VAL A 450 -6.71 -17.59 3.02
C VAL A 450 -7.88 -17.96 2.11
N ALA A 451 -9.01 -18.40 2.68
CA ALA A 451 -10.21 -18.74 1.91
C ALA A 451 -10.82 -17.53 1.18
N MET A 452 -10.65 -16.31 1.71
CA MET A 452 -11.20 -15.10 1.11
C MET A 452 -10.33 -14.51 -0.02
N ARG A 453 -9.04 -14.81 -0.06
CA ARG A 453 -8.09 -14.24 -1.06
C ARG A 453 -8.59 -14.31 -2.51
N PRO A 454 -9.12 -15.45 -3.02
CA PRO A 454 -9.59 -15.52 -4.41
C PRO A 454 -10.74 -14.55 -4.68
N LEU A 455 -11.64 -14.37 -3.71
CA LEU A 455 -12.78 -13.47 -3.86
C LEU A 455 -12.34 -12.00 -3.81
N GLN A 456 -11.43 -11.65 -2.90
CA GLN A 456 -10.85 -10.31 -2.83
C GLN A 456 -10.09 -9.95 -4.13
N ARG A 457 -9.32 -10.89 -4.71
CA ARG A 457 -8.66 -10.69 -6.02
C ARG A 457 -9.65 -10.47 -7.16
N ARG A 458 -10.74 -11.24 -7.20
CA ARG A 458 -11.82 -11.05 -8.19
C ARG A 458 -12.50 -9.70 -8.02
N LEU A 459 -12.75 -9.26 -6.79
CA LEU A 459 -13.33 -7.95 -6.53
C LEU A 459 -12.37 -6.82 -6.93
N ALA A 460 -11.09 -6.92 -6.57
CA ALA A 460 -10.07 -5.95 -6.94
C ALA A 460 -9.93 -5.80 -8.46
N SER A 461 -9.85 -6.92 -9.19
CA SER A 461 -9.78 -6.94 -10.66
C SER A 461 -11.07 -6.42 -11.33
N TRP A 462 -12.24 -6.72 -10.76
CA TRP A 462 -13.50 -6.16 -11.27
C TRP A 462 -13.57 -4.64 -11.10
N LEU A 463 -13.20 -4.13 -9.92
CA LEU A 463 -13.18 -2.70 -9.62
C LEU A 463 -12.11 -1.95 -10.43
N SER A 464 -11.02 -2.62 -10.82
CA SER A 464 -9.95 -2.03 -11.62
C SER A 464 -10.30 -1.92 -13.11
N ARG A 465 -11.11 -2.84 -13.67
CA ARG A 465 -11.57 -2.82 -15.07
C ARG A 465 -12.41 -1.61 -15.44
N SER A 466 -13.11 -1.00 -14.48
CA SER A 466 -13.91 0.21 -14.69
C SER A 466 -13.06 1.50 -14.71
N ALA A 467 -11.73 1.39 -14.62
CA ALA A 467 -10.82 2.52 -14.73
C ALA A 467 -10.63 2.96 -16.20
N PRO A 468 -10.72 4.26 -16.52
CA PRO A 468 -10.19 4.74 -17.79
C PRO A 468 -8.70 4.43 -17.87
N ARG A 469 -8.28 3.79 -18.98
CA ARG A 469 -6.87 3.51 -19.30
C ARG A 469 -6.08 4.83 -19.29
N ARG A 470 -4.91 4.84 -18.64
CA ARG A 470 -4.05 6.02 -18.57
C ARG A 470 -3.36 6.25 -19.91
N VAL A 471 -3.32 7.51 -20.33
CA VAL A 471 -2.36 8.01 -21.31
C VAL A 471 -1.01 8.12 -20.57
N PRO A 472 0.10 7.61 -21.12
CA PRO A 472 1.41 7.74 -20.49
C PRO A 472 1.74 9.22 -20.26
N ALA A 473 2.24 9.55 -19.06
CA ALA A 473 2.79 10.87 -18.83
C ALA A 473 4.10 10.98 -19.63
N GLU A 474 4.23 12.03 -20.44
CA GLU A 474 5.49 12.38 -21.09
C GLU A 474 6.61 12.42 -20.04
N PRO A 475 7.75 11.74 -20.27
CA PRO A 475 8.86 11.78 -19.35
C PRO A 475 9.31 13.23 -19.18
N SER A 476 9.22 13.73 -17.95
CA SER A 476 9.70 15.06 -17.59
C SER A 476 11.17 15.18 -17.98
N ARG A 477 11.46 15.96 -19.03
CA ARG A 477 12.82 16.30 -19.41
C ARG A 477 13.52 16.89 -18.19
N ARG A 478 14.53 16.18 -17.66
CA ARG A 478 15.45 16.76 -16.69
C ARG A 478 16.02 18.04 -17.30
N PRO A 479 16.08 19.17 -16.57
CA PRO A 479 16.80 20.33 -17.07
C PRO A 479 18.27 19.93 -17.22
N ALA A 480 18.77 20.03 -18.46
CA ALA A 480 20.18 19.82 -18.75
C ALA A 480 20.99 20.75 -17.82
N SER A 481 21.84 20.16 -16.99
CA SER A 481 22.88 20.87 -16.26
C SER A 481 23.75 21.59 -17.29
N GLY A 482 23.59 22.92 -17.37
CA GLY A 482 24.37 23.76 -18.26
C GLY A 482 25.87 23.61 -17.96
N GLU A 483 26.59 23.10 -18.95
CA GLU A 483 28.04 23.25 -19.05
C GLU A 483 28.40 24.73 -18.92
N ARG A 484 29.06 25.11 -17.83
CA ARG A 484 29.83 26.35 -17.79
C ARG A 484 31.20 26.05 -18.38
N THR A 485 31.33 26.22 -19.69
CA THR A 485 32.61 26.47 -20.33
C THR A 485 33.10 27.86 -19.90
N GLY A 486 34.35 27.92 -19.43
CA GLY A 486 35.01 29.17 -19.08
C GLY A 486 35.48 29.94 -20.31
N VAL A 487 35.73 31.24 -20.11
CA VAL A 487 36.87 32.06 -20.61
C VAL A 487 36.47 33.53 -20.46
N GLY A 488 37.34 34.34 -19.85
CA GLY A 488 37.22 35.81 -19.89
C GLY A 488 37.87 36.55 -18.73
N GLN A 489 39.20 36.52 -18.65
CA GLN A 489 39.97 37.55 -17.94
C GLN A 489 39.62 38.95 -18.49
N GLY A 490 39.47 39.93 -17.61
CA GLY A 490 39.28 41.34 -17.98
C GLY A 490 39.40 42.27 -16.78
N LEU A 491 40.58 42.87 -16.64
CA LEU A 491 40.98 43.89 -15.67
C LEU A 491 40.17 45.20 -15.74
N ARG A 492 40.27 45.98 -14.64
CA ARG A 492 39.96 47.43 -14.43
C ARG A 492 38.49 47.75 -14.09
N GLY A 493 38.15 48.58 -13.11
CA GLY A 493 38.93 49.38 -12.15
C GLY A 493 38.01 50.38 -11.43
N ARG A 494 38.47 50.82 -10.25
CA ARG A 494 37.94 51.78 -9.27
C ARG A 494 37.14 51.20 -8.12
#